data_AF-A0A484BR19-F1
#
_entry.id   AF-A0A484BR19-F1
#
_cell.length_a   1.000
_cell.length_b   1.000
_cell.length_c   1.000
_cell.angle_alpha   90.00
_cell.angle_beta   90.00
_cell.angle_gamma   90.00
#
_symmetry.space_group_name_H-M   'P 1'
#
loop_
_entity.id
_entity.type
_entity.pdbx_description
1 polymer ?
#
loop_
_entity_poly.entity_id
_entity_poly.type
_entity_poly.pdbx_seq_one_letter_code
_entity_poly.pdbx_strand_id
1 'polypeptide(L)'
;MEENWKDTAEDWRDSPFLIVLYEYAVKNAGIPSDMGTLIAYLLLFLVTWYVVVWAARCILSLIWPLVFCLLALFLFRLLRSYDQEDLLDILFQGITLVADTIQHIIFFCCTMPIIRLESSDKEIFDTDIEIAKCSETIKTALEDLGDESDNSVLPLPNVNSAILRKVLHWATYHAQDDPQQAQEDENKEKRTDDISSWDADFLKVDQGTLFELILAANYLNIQGLLDVTCKTCANMIKGKSLQDIRETFAIANDFTPAEEEQVRKENEWCEEK
;
A
#
# COMPACT_ATOMS: atom_id res chain seq x y z
N MET A 1 56.50 6.73 2.11
CA MET A 1 55.87 6.68 3.44
C MET A 1 55.26 5.31 3.55
N GLU A 2 55.99 4.39 4.17
CA GLU A 2 55.48 3.07 4.53
C GLU A 2 54.55 3.27 5.72
N GLU A 3 53.23 3.23 5.49
CA GLU A 3 52.27 3.08 6.56
C GLU A 3 52.01 1.59 6.81
N ASN A 4 52.07 1.29 8.10
CA ASN A 4 52.17 -0.02 8.72
C ASN A 4 50.76 -0.62 8.86
N TRP A 5 50.39 -1.57 7.99
CA TRP A 5 49.07 -2.23 8.03
C TRP A 5 49.07 -3.53 8.85
N LYS A 6 50.07 -3.77 9.71
CA LYS A 6 50.20 -5.05 10.41
C LYS A 6 49.28 -5.25 11.63
N ASP A 7 48.47 -4.27 12.05
CA ASP A 7 47.77 -4.34 13.34
C ASP A 7 46.24 -4.17 13.31
N THR A 8 45.55 -4.44 12.20
CA THR A 8 44.08 -4.53 12.19
C THR A 8 43.62 -5.91 11.75
N ALA A 9 43.95 -6.91 12.56
CA ALA A 9 43.18 -8.15 12.62
C ALA A 9 41.85 -7.87 13.36
N GLU A 10 40.99 -7.09 12.73
CA GLU A 10 39.58 -7.00 13.12
C GLU A 10 38.89 -8.26 12.57
N ASP A 11 38.19 -8.98 13.45
CA ASP A 11 37.64 -10.31 13.18
C ASP A 11 36.72 -10.26 11.95
N TRP A 12 37.12 -10.94 10.86
CA TRP A 12 36.40 -10.96 9.57
C TRP A 12 34.94 -11.45 9.67
N ARG A 13 34.55 -12.00 10.83
CA ARG A 13 33.21 -12.47 11.14
C ARG A 13 32.18 -11.35 11.32
N ASP A 14 32.63 -10.14 11.69
CA ASP A 14 31.74 -9.00 11.93
C ASP A 14 31.67 -8.03 10.74
N SER A 15 32.46 -8.29 9.69
CA SER A 15 32.46 -7.48 8.47
C SER A 15 31.27 -7.86 7.55
N PRO A 16 30.57 -6.88 6.95
CA PRO A 16 29.53 -7.16 5.97
C PRO A 16 30.04 -8.11 4.87
N PHE A 17 29.25 -9.14 4.54
CA PHE A 17 29.63 -10.19 3.57
C PHE A 17 30.23 -9.65 2.26
N LEU A 18 29.75 -8.49 1.80
CA LEU A 18 30.26 -7.80 0.61
C LEU A 18 31.73 -7.38 0.72
N ILE A 19 32.20 -6.99 1.90
CA ILE A 19 33.60 -6.59 2.13
C ILE A 19 34.52 -7.81 2.08
N VAL A 20 34.12 -8.90 2.75
CA VAL A 20 34.86 -10.18 2.72
C VAL A 20 34.91 -10.75 1.30
N LEU A 21 33.79 -10.68 0.57
CA LEU A 21 33.71 -11.11 -0.82
C LEU A 21 34.59 -10.25 -1.73
N TYR A 22 34.62 -8.93 -1.52
CA TYR A 22 35.47 -8.00 -2.25
C TYR A 22 36.95 -8.28 -2.00
N GLU A 23 37.37 -8.43 -0.74
CA GLU A 23 38.76 -8.77 -0.41
C GLU A 23 39.18 -10.13 -0.96
N TYR A 24 38.31 -11.14 -0.87
CA TYR A 24 38.55 -12.46 -1.44
C TYR A 24 38.68 -12.39 -2.97
N ALA A 25 37.79 -11.65 -3.63
CA ALA A 25 37.83 -11.45 -5.07
C ALA A 25 39.10 -10.73 -5.51
N VAL A 26 39.50 -9.65 -4.82
CA VAL A 26 40.74 -8.92 -5.12
C VAL A 26 41.98 -9.77 -4.89
N LYS A 27 41.98 -10.63 -3.87
CA LYS A 27 43.12 -11.48 -3.53
C LYS A 27 43.28 -12.70 -4.44
N ASN A 28 42.17 -13.25 -4.97
CA ASN A 28 42.18 -14.47 -5.78
C ASN A 28 41.93 -14.23 -7.27
N ALA A 29 41.21 -13.18 -7.65
CA ALA A 29 41.15 -12.75 -9.04
C ALA A 29 42.40 -11.92 -9.31
N GLY A 30 43.49 -12.59 -9.70
CA GLY A 30 44.67 -11.93 -10.24
C GLY A 30 44.31 -11.24 -11.55
N ILE A 31 43.69 -10.06 -11.47
CA ILE A 31 43.39 -9.23 -12.62
C ILE A 31 44.74 -8.77 -13.17
N PRO A 32 45.12 -9.17 -14.40
CA PRO A 32 46.38 -8.71 -14.97
C PRO A 32 46.34 -7.18 -15.06
N SER A 33 47.38 -6.53 -14.53
CA SER A 33 47.49 -5.06 -14.53
C SER A 33 47.69 -4.47 -15.93
N ASP A 34 48.00 -5.32 -16.90
CA ASP A 34 48.12 -4.96 -18.30
C ASP A 34 46.72 -4.90 -18.96
N MET A 35 46.30 -3.68 -19.32
CA MET A 35 45.03 -3.39 -19.97
C MET A 35 44.80 -4.25 -21.23
N GLY A 36 45.86 -4.64 -21.94
CA GLY A 36 45.75 -5.51 -23.11
C GLY A 36 45.25 -6.92 -22.78
N THR A 37 45.67 -7.47 -21.63
CA THR A 37 45.27 -8.81 -21.19
C THR A 37 43.83 -8.81 -20.67
N LEU A 38 43.41 -7.73 -20.01
CA LEU A 38 42.03 -7.55 -19.57
C LEU A 38 41.07 -7.48 -20.76
N ILE A 39 41.42 -6.71 -21.80
CA ILE A 39 40.65 -6.64 -23.05
C ILE A 39 40.58 -8.02 -23.72
N ALA A 40 41.69 -8.77 -23.74
CA ALA A 40 41.71 -10.13 -24.30
C ALA A 40 40.76 -11.08 -23.55
N TYR A 41 40.72 -11.05 -22.21
CA TYR A 41 39.78 -11.86 -21.43
C TYR A 41 38.32 -11.46 -21.63
N LEU A 42 38.02 -10.16 -21.72
CA LEU A 42 36.67 -9.69 -22.02
C LEU A 42 36.21 -10.12 -23.42
N LEU A 43 37.08 -10.03 -24.42
CA LEU A 43 36.77 -10.51 -25.78
C LEU A 43 36.58 -12.03 -25.81
N LEU A 44 37.42 -12.79 -25.13
CA LEU A 44 37.28 -14.25 -25.00
C LEU A 44 35.94 -14.61 -24.34
N PHE A 45 35.58 -13.91 -23.26
CA PHE A 45 34.30 -14.10 -22.58
C PHE A 45 33.12 -13.80 -23.51
N LEU A 46 33.13 -12.67 -24.22
CA LEU A 46 32.06 -12.31 -25.16
C LEU A 46 31.92 -13.31 -26.30
N VAL A 47 33.02 -13.78 -26.87
CA VAL A 47 33.01 -14.79 -27.93
C VAL A 47 32.48 -16.13 -27.38
N THR A 48 32.95 -16.55 -26.20
CA THR A 48 32.49 -17.79 -25.57
C THR A 48 30.99 -17.71 -25.25
N TRP A 49 30.53 -16.60 -24.67
CA TRP A 49 29.13 -16.36 -24.38
C TRP A 49 28.27 -16.36 -25.65
N TYR A 50 28.74 -15.70 -26.72
CA TYR A 50 28.07 -15.70 -28.01
C TYR A 50 27.93 -17.12 -28.58
N VAL A 51 28.98 -17.93 -28.51
CA VAL A 51 28.95 -19.34 -28.95
C VAL A 51 27.97 -20.16 -28.12
N VAL A 52 27.93 -19.98 -26.80
CA VAL A 52 26.97 -20.66 -25.92
C VAL A 52 25.53 -20.29 -26.28
N VAL A 53 25.24 -19.01 -26.45
CA VAL A 53 23.91 -18.52 -26.84
C VAL A 53 23.51 -19.04 -28.22
N TRP A 54 24.45 -19.06 -29.17
CA TRP A 54 24.23 -19.58 -30.52
C TRP A 54 23.97 -21.09 -30.51
N ALA A 55 24.73 -21.86 -29.73
CA ALA A 55 24.52 -23.29 -29.54
C ALA A 55 23.16 -23.59 -28.90
N ALA A 56 22.78 -22.85 -27.85
CA ALA A 56 21.46 -23.00 -27.23
C ALA A 56 20.32 -22.72 -28.21
N ARG A 57 20.44 -21.66 -29.03
CA ARG A 57 19.47 -21.36 -30.09
C ARG A 57 19.41 -22.46 -31.16
N CYS A 58 20.54 -23.03 -31.54
CA CYS A 58 20.59 -24.15 -32.48
C CYS A 58 19.88 -25.40 -31.92
N ILE A 59 20.10 -25.72 -30.64
CA ILE A 59 19.42 -26.82 -29.93
C ILE A 59 17.91 -26.56 -29.89
N LEU A 60 17.48 -25.37 -29.49
CA LEU A 60 16.07 -24.97 -29.51
C LEU A 60 15.46 -25.09 -30.92
N SER A 61 16.20 -24.69 -31.96
CA SER A 61 15.77 -24.80 -33.36
C SER A 61 15.65 -26.24 -33.86
N LEU A 62 16.29 -27.22 -33.20
CA LEU A 62 16.15 -28.65 -33.49
C LEU A 62 14.99 -29.28 -32.70
N ILE A 63 14.77 -28.82 -31.47
CA ILE A 63 13.69 -29.33 -30.60
C ILE A 63 12.33 -28.88 -31.12
N TRP A 64 12.17 -27.61 -31.53
CA TRP A 64 10.88 -27.09 -31.98
C TRP A 64 10.26 -27.87 -33.15
N PRO A 65 10.99 -28.19 -34.24
CA PRO A 65 10.47 -29.05 -35.30
C PRO A 65 10.03 -30.43 -34.82
N LEU A 66 10.75 -31.04 -33.88
CA LEU A 66 10.36 -32.33 -33.28
C LEU A 66 9.08 -32.19 -32.46
N VAL A 67 8.94 -31.12 -31.68
CA VAL A 67 7.72 -30.81 -30.93
C VAL A 67 6.54 -30.59 -31.88
N PHE A 68 6.71 -29.82 -32.95
CA PHE A 68 5.67 -29.63 -33.96
C PHE A 68 5.28 -30.94 -34.66
N CYS A 69 6.24 -31.80 -34.98
CA CYS A 69 5.96 -33.13 -35.53
C CYS A 69 5.19 -34.01 -34.54
N LEU A 70 5.58 -34.04 -33.26
CA LEU A 70 4.86 -34.80 -32.23
C LEU A 70 3.45 -34.25 -31.98
N LEU A 71 3.30 -32.92 -31.95
CA LEU A 71 2.00 -32.25 -31.84
C LEU A 71 1.12 -32.57 -33.03
N ALA A 72 1.65 -32.55 -34.26
CA ALA A 72 0.93 -32.90 -35.46
C ALA A 72 0.52 -34.38 -35.48
N LEU A 73 1.39 -35.29 -35.02
CA LEU A 73 1.06 -36.71 -34.87
C LEU A 73 -0.01 -36.93 -33.79
N PHE A 74 0.07 -36.20 -32.68
CA PHE A 74 -0.95 -36.23 -31.64
C PHE A 74 -2.29 -35.71 -32.17
N LEU A 75 -2.30 -34.56 -32.86
CA LEU A 75 -3.48 -34.00 -33.49
C LEU A 75 -4.08 -34.95 -34.52
N PHE A 76 -3.25 -35.57 -35.37
CA PHE A 76 -3.69 -36.55 -36.36
C PHE A 76 -4.28 -37.80 -35.71
N ARG A 77 -3.70 -38.27 -34.59
CA ARG A 77 -4.27 -39.37 -33.80
C ARG A 77 -5.57 -38.98 -33.12
N LEU A 78 -5.66 -37.76 -32.59
CA LEU A 78 -6.86 -37.22 -31.97
C LEU A 78 -8.00 -37.15 -32.98
N LEU A 79 -7.75 -36.56 -34.16
CA LEU A 79 -8.69 -36.46 -35.28
C LEU A 79 -9.13 -37.82 -35.82
N ARG A 80 -8.30 -38.86 -35.68
CA ARG A 80 -8.66 -40.23 -36.10
C ARG A 80 -9.41 -41.01 -35.02
N SER A 81 -9.25 -40.63 -33.75
CA SER A 81 -9.82 -41.35 -32.61
C SER A 81 -11.23 -40.90 -32.26
N TYR A 82 -11.64 -39.69 -32.68
CA TYR A 82 -12.93 -39.10 -32.37
C TYR A 82 -13.75 -38.91 -33.65
N ASP A 83 -15.06 -39.11 -33.56
CA ASP A 83 -15.97 -38.81 -34.67
C ASP A 83 -16.19 -37.29 -34.80
N GLN A 84 -16.70 -36.82 -35.94
CA GLN A 84 -16.78 -35.38 -36.23
C GLN A 84 -17.65 -34.62 -35.21
N GLU A 85 -18.67 -35.26 -34.65
CA GLU A 85 -19.58 -34.67 -33.67
C GLU A 85 -18.90 -34.48 -32.30
N ASP A 86 -18.18 -35.49 -31.81
CA ASP A 86 -17.46 -35.42 -30.54
C ASP A 86 -16.35 -34.36 -30.56
N LEU A 87 -15.69 -34.18 -31.71
CA LEU A 87 -14.65 -33.17 -31.88
C LEU A 87 -15.22 -31.75 -31.77
N LEU A 88 -16.43 -31.52 -32.29
CA LEU A 88 -17.11 -30.23 -32.21
C LEU A 88 -17.51 -29.93 -30.76
N ASP A 89 -18.03 -30.91 -30.02
CA ASP A 89 -18.41 -30.72 -28.61
C ASP A 89 -17.22 -30.35 -27.72
N ILE A 90 -16.08 -31.02 -27.88
CA ILE A 90 -14.85 -30.68 -27.14
C ILE A 90 -14.39 -29.25 -27.48
N LEU A 91 -14.50 -28.84 -28.75
CA LEU A 91 -14.07 -27.54 -29.21
C LEU A 91 -14.99 -26.43 -28.69
N PHE A 92 -16.31 -26.65 -28.72
CA PHE A 92 -17.28 -25.73 -28.11
C PHE A 92 -17.09 -25.63 -26.61
N GLN A 93 -16.88 -26.75 -25.92
CA GLN A 93 -16.66 -26.77 -24.47
C GLN A 93 -15.36 -26.02 -24.09
N GLY A 94 -14.30 -26.19 -24.89
CA GLY A 94 -13.07 -25.42 -24.75
C GLY A 94 -13.26 -23.92 -24.98
N ILE A 95 -13.99 -23.53 -26.03
CA ILE A 95 -14.34 -22.14 -26.29
C ILE A 95 -15.17 -21.56 -25.14
N THR A 96 -16.15 -22.31 -24.61
CA THR A 96 -16.98 -21.83 -23.50
C THR A 96 -16.17 -21.66 -22.22
N LEU A 97 -15.21 -22.55 -21.92
CA LEU A 97 -14.33 -22.41 -20.75
C LEU A 97 -13.43 -21.17 -20.88
N VAL A 98 -12.89 -20.94 -22.08
CA VAL A 98 -12.09 -19.74 -22.36
C VAL A 98 -12.95 -18.47 -22.30
N ALA A 99 -14.17 -18.51 -22.84
CA ALA A 99 -15.11 -17.40 -22.75
C ALA A 99 -15.53 -17.12 -21.30
N ASP A 100 -15.80 -18.15 -20.49
CA ASP A 100 -16.19 -18.02 -19.09
C ASP A 100 -15.04 -17.47 -18.24
N THR A 101 -13.81 -17.95 -18.47
CA THR A 101 -12.61 -17.39 -17.80
C THR A 101 -12.33 -15.95 -18.23
N ILE A 102 -12.49 -15.62 -19.51
CA ILE A 102 -12.39 -14.23 -19.99
C ILE A 102 -13.48 -13.36 -19.37
N GLN A 103 -14.71 -13.85 -19.25
CA GLN A 103 -15.82 -13.12 -18.66
C GLN A 103 -15.60 -12.91 -17.16
N HIS A 104 -15.05 -13.89 -16.45
CA HIS A 104 -14.68 -13.76 -15.04
C HIS A 104 -13.53 -12.76 -14.85
N ILE A 105 -12.54 -12.74 -15.75
CA ILE A 105 -11.43 -11.79 -15.73
C ILE A 105 -11.92 -10.37 -16.07
N ILE A 106 -12.81 -10.22 -17.06
CA ILE A 106 -13.40 -8.92 -17.42
C ILE A 106 -14.31 -8.43 -16.30
N PHE A 107 -15.14 -9.29 -15.70
CA PHE A 107 -15.97 -8.94 -14.54
C PHE A 107 -15.10 -8.48 -13.35
N PHE A 108 -14.01 -9.20 -13.07
CA PHE A 108 -13.07 -8.81 -12.02
C PHE A 108 -12.27 -7.53 -12.34
N CYS A 109 -12.07 -7.22 -13.62
CA CYS A 109 -11.27 -6.06 -14.08
C CYS A 109 -12.12 -4.81 -14.37
N CYS A 110 -13.45 -4.93 -14.58
CA CYS A 110 -14.28 -3.87 -15.15
C CYS A 110 -15.45 -3.40 -14.28
N THR A 111 -15.69 -3.95 -13.08
CA THR A 111 -16.80 -3.48 -12.22
C THR A 111 -16.34 -3.25 -10.78
N MET A 112 -15.59 -2.18 -10.54
CA MET A 112 -15.75 -1.43 -9.29
C MET A 112 -16.92 -0.48 -9.56
N PRO A 113 -18.13 -0.73 -9.02
CA PRO A 113 -19.24 0.19 -9.22
C PRO A 113 -18.89 1.54 -8.59
N ILE A 114 -19.14 2.63 -9.33
CA ILE A 114 -18.78 4.00 -8.96
C ILE A 114 -20.01 4.68 -8.33
N ILE A 115 -19.82 5.36 -7.21
CA ILE A 115 -20.82 6.23 -6.57
C ILE A 115 -20.43 7.70 -6.72
N ARG A 116 -21.45 8.56 -6.87
CA ARG A 116 -21.30 10.00 -6.98
C ARG A 116 -21.73 10.68 -5.68
N LEU A 117 -20.78 11.33 -5.01
CA LEU A 117 -21.00 12.07 -3.76
C LEU A 117 -21.01 13.57 -4.03
N GLU A 118 -22.02 14.30 -3.55
CA GLU A 118 -22.08 15.75 -3.66
C GLU A 118 -21.72 16.41 -2.33
N SER A 119 -20.65 17.21 -2.32
CA SER A 119 -20.22 18.01 -1.18
C SER A 119 -21.18 19.18 -0.86
N SER A 120 -21.02 19.78 0.31
CA SER A 120 -21.80 20.95 0.74
C SER A 120 -21.68 22.15 -0.19
N ASP A 121 -20.55 22.30 -0.86
CA ASP A 121 -20.24 23.33 -1.85
C ASP A 121 -20.58 22.92 -3.30
N LYS A 122 -21.36 21.85 -3.48
CA LYS A 122 -21.90 21.39 -4.76
C LYS A 122 -20.87 20.80 -5.73
N GLU A 123 -19.67 20.48 -5.26
CA GLU A 123 -18.71 19.68 -6.03
C GLU A 123 -19.07 18.19 -5.95
N ILE A 124 -19.05 17.51 -7.09
CA ILE A 124 -19.36 16.08 -7.23
C ILE A 124 -18.06 15.28 -7.27
N PHE A 125 -18.01 14.20 -6.50
CA PHE A 125 -16.89 13.27 -6.40
C PHE A 125 -17.32 11.88 -6.85
N ASP A 126 -16.64 11.36 -7.85
CA ASP A 126 -16.81 9.98 -8.29
C ASP A 126 -15.80 9.10 -7.52
N THR A 127 -16.28 8.08 -6.81
CA THR A 127 -15.44 7.17 -6.03
C THR A 127 -15.97 5.75 -6.09
N ASP A 128 -15.12 4.76 -5.84
CA ASP A 128 -15.53 3.36 -5.83
C ASP A 128 -16.43 3.09 -4.62
N ILE A 129 -17.48 2.27 -4.82
CA ILE A 129 -18.42 1.91 -3.75
C ILE A 129 -17.69 1.24 -2.58
N GLU A 130 -16.67 0.43 -2.83
CA GLU A 130 -15.90 -0.22 -1.75
C GLU A 130 -15.14 0.79 -0.87
N ILE A 131 -14.61 1.86 -1.47
CA ILE A 131 -13.98 2.96 -0.72
C ILE A 131 -15.04 3.75 0.04
N ALA A 132 -16.19 4.01 -0.59
CA ALA A 132 -17.30 4.73 0.02
C ALA A 132 -17.93 3.97 1.21
N LYS A 133 -17.92 2.63 1.17
CA LYS A 133 -18.41 1.75 2.25
C LYS A 133 -17.58 1.82 3.53
N CYS A 134 -16.39 2.43 3.49
CA CYS A 134 -15.64 2.78 4.70
C CYS A 134 -16.45 3.70 5.64
N SER A 135 -17.37 4.48 5.08
CA SER A 135 -18.38 5.24 5.83
C SER A 135 -19.62 4.37 6.07
N GLU A 136 -19.92 4.09 7.33
CA GLU A 136 -21.16 3.40 7.70
C GLU A 136 -22.40 4.24 7.31
N THR A 137 -22.32 5.57 7.39
CA THR A 137 -23.40 6.46 6.94
C THR A 137 -23.71 6.30 5.45
N ILE A 138 -22.68 6.25 4.60
CA ILE A 138 -22.84 6.06 3.16
C ILE A 138 -23.32 4.64 2.85
N LYS A 139 -22.81 3.65 3.58
CA LYS A 139 -23.23 2.25 3.44
C LYS A 139 -24.72 2.06 3.74
N THR A 140 -25.23 2.58 4.85
CA THR A 140 -26.67 2.55 5.16
C THR A 140 -27.48 3.31 4.10
N ALA A 141 -27.00 4.47 3.64
CA ALA A 141 -27.68 5.22 2.59
C ALA A 141 -27.77 4.44 1.26
N LEU A 142 -26.73 3.67 0.92
CA LEU A 142 -26.73 2.81 -0.26
C LEU A 142 -27.71 1.63 -0.12
N GLU A 143 -27.76 1.01 1.06
CA GLU A 143 -28.71 -0.07 1.35
C GLU A 143 -30.17 0.39 1.23
N ASP A 144 -30.47 1.63 1.65
CA ASP A 144 -31.81 2.23 1.54
C ASP A 144 -32.20 2.61 0.10
N LEU A 145 -31.23 2.95 -0.76
CA LEU A 145 -31.45 3.38 -2.15
C LEU A 145 -31.59 2.21 -3.14
N GLY A 146 -31.07 1.02 -2.83
CA GLY A 146 -31.16 -0.18 -3.68
C GLY A 146 -30.47 -0.05 -5.05
N ASP A 147 -30.90 -0.87 -6.02
CA ASP A 147 -30.34 -0.94 -7.39
C ASP A 147 -30.63 0.31 -8.27
N GLU A 148 -31.35 1.31 -7.76
CA GLU A 148 -31.55 2.59 -8.48
C GLU A 148 -30.36 3.55 -8.35
N SER A 149 -29.27 3.10 -7.72
CA SER A 149 -28.11 3.91 -7.36
C SER A 149 -27.19 4.28 -8.53
N ASP A 150 -27.27 3.59 -9.68
CA ASP A 150 -26.38 3.78 -10.85
C ASP A 150 -26.37 5.22 -11.41
N ASN A 151 -27.35 6.05 -11.06
CA ASN A 151 -27.36 7.48 -11.40
C ASN A 151 -27.74 8.41 -10.24
N SER A 152 -27.90 7.91 -9.02
CA SER A 152 -28.21 8.77 -7.88
C SER A 152 -26.95 9.51 -7.40
N VAL A 153 -27.10 10.78 -7.03
CA VAL A 153 -26.03 11.56 -6.39
C VAL A 153 -26.36 11.63 -4.91
N LEU A 154 -25.44 11.19 -4.05
CA LEU A 154 -25.62 11.20 -2.59
C LEU A 154 -25.14 12.54 -2.02
N PRO A 155 -26.03 13.41 -1.51
CA PRO A 155 -25.63 14.70 -0.96
C PRO A 155 -25.09 14.57 0.47
N LEU A 156 -23.94 15.20 0.71
CA LEU A 156 -23.23 15.29 1.98
C LEU A 156 -23.15 16.77 2.43
N PRO A 157 -24.26 17.34 2.95
CA PRO A 157 -24.37 18.78 3.21
C PRO A 157 -23.47 19.30 4.34
N ASN A 158 -22.90 18.42 5.17
CA ASN A 158 -22.08 18.80 6.32
C ASN A 158 -20.57 18.66 6.06
N VAL A 159 -20.15 18.37 4.83
CA VAL A 159 -18.73 18.19 4.48
C VAL A 159 -18.40 19.06 3.27
N ASN A 160 -17.38 19.90 3.36
CA ASN A 160 -16.89 20.68 2.22
C ASN A 160 -16.04 19.79 1.28
N SER A 161 -15.87 20.23 0.03
CA SER A 161 -15.08 19.52 -0.98
C SER A 161 -13.64 19.24 -0.56
N ALA A 162 -12.97 20.20 0.08
CA ALA A 162 -11.57 20.09 0.49
C ALA A 162 -11.35 18.97 1.52
N ILE A 163 -12.24 18.87 2.49
CA ILE A 163 -12.25 17.85 3.54
C ILE A 163 -12.71 16.53 2.98
N LEU A 164 -13.77 16.52 2.15
CA LEU A 164 -14.25 15.29 1.51
C LEU A 164 -13.14 14.63 0.68
N ARG A 165 -12.35 15.42 -0.06
CA ARG A 165 -11.19 14.92 -0.82
C ARG A 165 -10.15 14.26 0.08
N LYS A 166 -9.87 14.84 1.25
CA LYS A 166 -8.95 14.26 2.24
C LYS A 166 -9.50 12.98 2.86
N VAL A 167 -10.80 12.97 3.20
CA VAL A 167 -11.49 11.78 3.73
C VAL A 167 -11.43 10.63 2.70
N LEU A 168 -11.74 10.89 1.44
CA LEU A 168 -11.65 9.88 0.38
C LEU A 168 -10.22 9.39 0.15
N HIS A 169 -9.23 10.29 0.24
CA HIS A 169 -7.82 9.89 0.15
C HIS A 169 -7.41 8.95 1.30
N TRP A 170 -7.83 9.27 2.53
CA TRP A 170 -7.61 8.42 3.69
C TRP A 170 -8.30 7.06 3.54
N ALA A 171 -9.56 7.05 3.12
CA ALA A 171 -10.34 5.85 2.90
C ALA A 171 -9.75 4.96 1.79
N THR A 172 -9.18 5.56 0.74
CA THR A 172 -8.53 4.81 -0.35
C THR A 172 -7.28 4.07 0.15
N TYR A 173 -6.49 4.72 1.01
CA TYR A 173 -5.29 4.10 1.59
C TYR A 173 -5.65 2.94 2.51
N HIS A 174 -6.68 3.12 3.36
CA HIS A 174 -7.11 2.14 4.35
C HIS A 174 -8.17 1.15 3.82
N ALA A 175 -8.54 1.21 2.54
CA ALA A 175 -9.56 0.34 1.94
C ALA A 175 -9.17 -1.15 1.94
N GLN A 176 -7.87 -1.44 2.01
CA GLN A 176 -7.33 -2.81 2.03
C GLN A 176 -6.97 -3.28 3.44
N ASP A 177 -7.08 -2.42 4.44
CA ASP A 177 -6.81 -2.80 5.82
C ASP A 177 -7.96 -3.68 6.33
N ASP A 178 -7.60 -4.76 7.02
CA ASP A 178 -8.56 -5.78 7.43
C ASP A 178 -9.56 -5.19 8.46
N PRO A 179 -10.88 -5.22 8.20
CA PRO A 179 -11.90 -4.74 9.14
C PRO A 179 -11.78 -5.37 10.54
N GLN A 180 -11.18 -6.57 10.64
CA GLN A 180 -10.94 -7.23 11.92
C GLN A 180 -9.92 -6.49 12.81
N GLN A 181 -8.95 -5.77 12.23
CA GLN A 181 -7.98 -5.00 13.02
C GLN A 181 -8.63 -3.83 13.77
N ALA A 182 -9.63 -3.18 13.16
CA ALA A 182 -10.37 -2.09 13.80
C ALA A 182 -11.21 -2.57 15.00
N GLN A 183 -11.73 -3.80 14.99
CA GLN A 183 -12.46 -4.39 16.12
C GLN A 183 -11.54 -4.97 17.20
N GLU A 184 -10.39 -5.54 16.83
CA GLU A 184 -9.40 -6.03 17.82
C GLU A 184 -8.73 -4.88 18.59
N ASP A 185 -8.57 -3.72 17.96
CA ASP A 185 -8.01 -2.53 18.59
C ASP A 185 -8.94 -1.90 19.66
N GLU A 186 -10.24 -2.19 19.67
CA GLU A 186 -11.12 -1.77 20.78
C GLU A 186 -10.71 -2.42 22.13
N ASN A 187 -10.07 -3.59 22.08
CA ASN A 187 -9.68 -4.36 23.26
C ASN A 187 -8.20 -4.17 23.63
N LYS A 188 -7.42 -3.45 22.81
CA LYS A 188 -6.08 -3.00 23.18
C LYS A 188 -6.18 -1.74 24.03
N GLU A 189 -5.23 -1.59 24.95
CA GLU A 189 -5.09 -0.36 25.74
C GLU A 189 -4.98 0.83 24.78
N LYS A 190 -5.93 1.78 24.84
CA LYS A 190 -6.01 2.94 23.92
C LYS A 190 -4.83 3.87 24.16
N ARG A 191 -3.68 3.54 23.57
CA ARG A 191 -2.49 4.37 23.67
C ARG A 191 -2.49 5.42 22.57
N THR A 192 -2.11 6.63 22.94
CA THR A 192 -2.06 7.76 22.00
C THR A 192 -0.86 7.69 21.05
N ASP A 193 0.13 6.83 21.32
CA ASP A 193 1.34 6.67 20.51
C ASP A 193 1.21 5.66 19.37
N ASP A 194 0.10 4.94 19.28
CA ASP A 194 -0.18 3.96 18.23
C ASP A 194 -0.87 4.63 17.03
N ILE A 195 -0.09 5.38 16.26
CA ILE A 195 -0.49 6.01 14.99
C ILE A 195 0.51 5.55 13.91
N SER A 196 0.00 5.10 12.76
CA SER A 196 0.87 4.70 11.65
C SER A 196 1.69 5.90 11.14
N SER A 197 2.88 5.64 10.58
CA SER A 197 3.70 6.71 10.01
C SER A 197 2.99 7.45 8.88
N TRP A 198 2.16 6.73 8.10
CA TRP A 198 1.40 7.31 7.00
C TRP A 198 0.31 8.24 7.54
N ASP A 199 -0.43 7.83 8.57
CA ASP A 199 -1.44 8.67 9.20
C ASP A 199 -0.83 9.91 9.86
N ALA A 200 0.33 9.77 10.50
CA ALA A 200 1.04 10.90 11.09
C ALA A 200 1.41 11.95 10.03
N ASP A 201 1.85 11.51 8.85
CA ASP A 201 2.14 12.40 7.72
C ASP A 201 0.85 12.98 7.10
N PHE A 202 -0.20 12.17 6.97
CA PHE A 202 -1.51 12.61 6.45
C PHE A 202 -2.15 13.69 7.34
N LEU A 203 -2.04 13.55 8.66
CA LEU A 203 -2.59 14.48 9.66
C LEU A 203 -1.68 15.67 9.97
N LYS A 204 -0.57 15.84 9.24
CA LYS A 204 0.29 17.01 9.31
C LYS A 204 -0.33 18.22 8.57
N VAL A 205 -1.50 18.63 9.05
CA VAL A 205 -2.32 19.73 8.54
C VAL A 205 -2.44 20.83 9.60
N ASP A 206 -3.00 21.98 9.23
CA ASP A 206 -3.36 23.01 10.20
C ASP A 206 -4.49 22.54 11.14
N GLN A 207 -4.60 23.16 12.31
CA GLN A 207 -5.59 22.78 13.32
C GLN A 207 -7.03 22.89 12.81
N GLY A 208 -7.33 23.90 11.99
CA GLY A 208 -8.66 24.09 11.42
C GLY A 208 -9.07 22.90 10.55
N THR A 209 -8.19 22.52 9.62
CA THR A 209 -8.37 21.31 8.81
C THR A 209 -8.48 20.04 9.66
N LEU A 210 -7.69 19.91 10.73
CA LEU A 210 -7.78 18.74 11.62
C LEU A 210 -9.14 18.66 12.33
N PHE A 211 -9.65 19.79 12.85
CA PHE A 211 -10.97 19.82 13.48
C PHE A 211 -12.10 19.54 12.48
N GLU A 212 -12.01 20.08 11.26
CA GLU A 212 -12.97 19.76 10.21
C GLU A 212 -12.93 18.27 9.82
N LEU A 213 -11.74 17.64 9.80
CA LEU A 213 -11.60 16.20 9.59
C LEU A 213 -12.26 15.38 10.71
N ILE A 214 -12.11 15.79 11.98
CA ILE A 214 -12.77 15.14 13.12
C ILE A 214 -14.30 15.22 12.96
N LEU A 215 -14.82 16.40 12.63
CA LEU A 215 -16.25 16.60 12.42
C LEU A 215 -16.80 15.78 11.24
N ALA A 216 -16.06 15.74 10.13
CA ALA A 216 -16.42 14.96 8.96
C ALA A 216 -16.37 13.44 9.24
N ALA A 217 -15.34 12.96 9.94
CA ALA A 217 -15.21 11.56 10.32
C ALA A 217 -16.36 11.10 11.22
N ASN A 218 -16.76 11.94 12.18
CA ASN A 218 -17.91 11.68 13.04
C ASN A 218 -19.24 11.68 12.25
N TYR A 219 -19.44 12.65 11.36
CA TYR A 219 -20.65 12.73 10.52
C TYR A 219 -20.79 11.53 9.57
N LEU A 220 -19.68 11.13 8.93
CA LEU A 220 -19.64 9.99 8.02
C LEU A 220 -19.49 8.64 8.76
N ASN A 221 -19.37 8.67 10.08
CA ASN A 221 -19.17 7.50 10.93
C ASN A 221 -18.00 6.60 10.48
N ILE A 222 -16.83 7.22 10.28
CA ILE A 222 -15.58 6.52 9.92
C ILE A 222 -14.73 6.40 11.19
N GLN A 223 -14.86 5.29 11.91
CA GLN A 223 -14.24 5.10 13.23
C GLN A 223 -12.71 5.20 13.19
N GLY A 224 -12.05 4.55 12.22
CA GLY A 224 -10.58 4.59 12.11
C GLY A 224 -10.03 6.01 11.93
N LEU A 225 -10.65 6.82 11.06
CA LEU A 225 -10.27 8.22 10.87
C LEU A 225 -10.54 9.05 12.13
N LEU A 226 -11.66 8.82 12.81
CA LEU A 226 -12.01 9.51 14.05
C LEU A 226 -11.00 9.21 15.15
N ASP A 227 -10.58 7.95 15.31
CA ASP A 227 -9.61 7.54 16.31
C ASP A 227 -8.23 8.16 16.06
N VAL A 228 -7.73 8.10 14.83
CA VAL A 228 -6.39 8.60 14.50
C VAL A 228 -6.33 10.14 14.60
N THR A 229 -7.40 10.84 14.20
CA THR A 229 -7.50 12.29 14.40
C THR A 229 -7.59 12.68 15.88
N CYS A 230 -8.36 11.94 16.68
CA CYS A 230 -8.44 12.15 18.13
C CYS A 230 -7.12 11.85 18.85
N LYS A 231 -6.43 10.76 18.50
CA LYS A 231 -5.09 10.43 19.02
C LYS A 231 -4.09 11.55 18.70
N THR A 232 -4.13 12.09 17.48
CA THR A 232 -3.28 13.22 17.06
C THR A 232 -3.56 14.47 17.90
N CYS A 233 -4.85 14.81 18.12
CA CYS A 233 -5.23 15.90 18.99
C CYS A 233 -4.76 15.70 20.44
N ALA A 234 -4.90 14.48 20.98
CA ALA A 234 -4.43 14.13 22.32
C ALA A 234 -2.89 14.26 22.44
N ASN A 235 -2.13 13.88 21.42
CA ASN A 235 -0.68 14.04 21.40
C ASN A 235 -0.23 15.52 21.37
N MET A 236 -1.07 16.43 20.88
CA MET A 236 -0.80 17.87 20.95
C MET A 236 -0.99 18.45 22.36
N ILE A 237 -1.73 17.76 23.23
CA ILE A 237 -2.00 18.15 24.63
C ILE A 237 -0.99 17.49 25.57
N LYS A 238 -0.64 16.23 25.29
CA LYS A 238 0.22 15.40 26.13
C LYS A 238 1.57 16.06 26.39
N GLY A 239 1.91 16.25 27.68
CA GLY A 239 3.21 16.79 28.11
C GLY A 239 3.40 18.30 27.90
N LYS A 240 2.38 19.03 27.46
CA LYS A 240 2.42 20.50 27.39
C LYS A 240 1.94 21.14 28.68
N SER A 241 2.42 22.35 28.97
CA SER A 241 1.90 23.14 30.09
C SER A 241 0.49 23.65 29.80
N LEU A 242 -0.27 23.97 30.85
CA LEU A 242 -1.60 24.60 30.73
C LEU A 242 -1.56 25.89 29.87
N GLN A 243 -0.48 26.66 30.00
CA GLN A 243 -0.30 27.87 29.22
C GLN A 243 -0.06 27.56 27.74
N ASP A 244 0.82 26.60 27.43
CA ASP A 244 1.08 26.19 26.04
C ASP A 244 -0.15 25.59 25.38
N ILE A 245 -0.98 24.85 26.12
CA ILE A 245 -2.25 24.30 25.62
C ILE A 245 -3.21 25.46 25.29
N ARG A 246 -3.36 26.43 26.20
CA ARG A 246 -4.21 27.61 25.97
C ARG A 246 -3.76 28.41 24.77
N GLU A 247 -2.46 28.63 24.61
CA GLU A 247 -1.89 29.31 23.45
C GLU A 247 -2.09 28.48 22.16
N THR A 248 -1.82 27.17 22.21
CA THR A 248 -1.96 26.26 21.06
C THR A 248 -3.39 26.24 20.54
N PHE A 249 -4.39 26.17 21.42
CA PHE A 249 -5.81 26.06 21.05
C PHE A 249 -6.56 27.41 21.07
N ALA A 250 -5.83 28.53 21.25
CA ALA A 250 -6.39 29.88 21.37
C ALA A 250 -7.53 29.99 22.40
N ILE A 251 -7.38 29.31 23.54
CA ILE A 251 -8.35 29.30 24.65
C ILE A 251 -8.01 30.42 25.63
N ALA A 252 -8.97 31.32 25.89
CA ALA A 252 -8.81 32.37 26.89
C ALA A 252 -8.85 31.80 28.32
N ASN A 253 -8.03 32.34 29.23
CA ASN A 253 -8.15 32.03 30.66
C ASN A 253 -9.38 32.72 31.23
N ASP A 254 -10.38 31.93 31.60
CA ASP A 254 -11.64 32.36 32.21
C ASP A 254 -11.64 32.23 33.74
N PHE A 255 -10.57 31.70 34.34
CA PHE A 255 -10.41 31.60 35.78
C PHE A 255 -9.91 32.91 36.40
N THR A 256 -10.44 33.24 37.57
CA THR A 256 -9.83 34.26 38.43
C THR A 256 -8.52 33.73 39.05
N PRO A 257 -7.58 34.61 39.47
CA PRO A 257 -6.34 34.16 40.11
C PRO A 257 -6.56 33.29 41.36
N ALA A 258 -7.64 33.53 42.10
CA ALA A 258 -7.99 32.76 43.29
C ALA A 258 -8.49 31.35 42.92
N GLU A 259 -9.30 31.22 41.88
CA GLU A 259 -9.79 29.93 41.38
C GLU A 259 -8.67 29.11 40.73
N GLU A 260 -7.76 29.75 39.98
CA GLU A 260 -6.62 29.07 39.37
C GLU A 260 -5.66 28.51 40.45
N GLU A 261 -5.43 29.24 41.54
CA GLU A 261 -4.62 28.75 42.65
C GLU A 261 -5.31 27.62 43.42
N GLN A 262 -6.64 27.69 43.57
CA GLN A 262 -7.41 26.59 44.17
C GLN A 262 -7.35 25.32 43.32
N VAL A 263 -7.60 25.41 42.01
CA VAL A 263 -7.53 24.28 41.09
C VAL A 263 -6.12 23.71 41.02
N ARG A 264 -5.08 24.55 41.12
CA ARG A 264 -3.68 24.09 41.19
C ARG A 264 -3.43 23.28 42.45
N LYS A 265 -3.82 23.79 43.63
CA LYS A 265 -3.70 23.07 44.92
C LYS A 265 -4.46 21.75 44.90
N GLU A 266 -5.67 21.73 44.34
CA GLU A 266 -6.47 20.51 44.22
C GLU A 266 -5.86 19.47 43.27
N ASN A 267 -5.05 19.90 42.30
CA ASN A 267 -4.40 19.04 41.30
C ASN A 267 -2.89 18.85 41.51
N GLU A 268 -2.32 19.27 42.65
CA GLU A 268 -0.90 19.07 42.99
C GLU A 268 -0.48 17.59 42.91
N TRP A 269 -1.41 16.67 43.21
CA TRP A 269 -1.20 15.22 43.09
C TRP A 269 -0.85 14.74 41.67
N CYS A 270 -1.17 15.53 40.63
CA CYS A 270 -0.80 15.23 39.24
C CYS A 270 0.65 15.60 38.90
N GLU A 271 1.28 16.48 39.68
CA GLU A 271 2.64 16.96 39.44
C GLU A 271 3.72 16.12 40.17
N GLU A 272 3.31 15.25 41.11
CA GLU A 272 4.22 14.43 41.95
C GLU A 272 4.67 13.09 41.31
N LYS A 273 4.74 12.96 39.97
CA LYS A 273 5.18 11.70 39.31
C LYS A 273 6.48 11.80 38.54
#